data_AF-A0A950R1T4-F1
#
_entry.id   AF-A0A950R1T4-F1
#
_cell.length_a   1.000
_cell.length_b   1.000
_cell.length_c   1.000
_cell.angle_alpha   90.00
_cell.angle_beta   90.00
_cell.angle_gamma   90.00
#
_symmetry.space_group_name_H-M   'P 1'
#
loop_
_entity.id
_entity.type
_entity.pdbx_description
1 polymer ?
#
loop_
_entity_poly.entity_id
_entity_poly.type
_entity_poly.pdbx_seq_one_letter_code
_entity_poly.pdbx_strand_id
1 'polypeptide(L)'
;MREELAFHVERRAEDLIRSGLDAREARRRAKLDFGAQEKYKEDCREARRLRLWDEVRQDLVYALRTVRANPGFTAVAVLSLGLGIGANVAIFSLLNAVILKSLPVARPGELFLLH
;
A
#
# COMPACT_ATOMS: atom_id res chain seq x y z
N MET A 1 12.32 -11.13 18.23
CA MET A 1 11.17 -11.99 17.84
C MET A 1 11.27 -13.41 18.39
N ARG A 2 12.36 -14.18 18.16
CA ARG A 2 12.49 -15.55 18.73
C ARG A 2 12.51 -15.60 20.27
N GLU A 3 13.13 -14.63 20.93
CA GLU A 3 13.18 -14.55 22.40
C GLU A 3 11.82 -14.24 23.02
N GLU A 4 11.06 -13.34 22.39
CA GLU A 4 9.69 -12.97 22.81
C GLU A 4 8.74 -14.18 22.70
N LEU A 5 8.87 -14.95 21.61
CA LEU A 5 8.12 -16.19 21.40
C LEU A 5 8.48 -17.26 22.44
N ALA A 6 9.76 -17.43 22.75
CA ALA A 6 10.21 -18.40 23.76
C ALA A 6 9.67 -18.04 25.16
N PHE A 7 9.69 -16.75 25.51
CA PHE A 7 9.14 -16.26 26.78
C PHE A 7 7.65 -16.57 26.93
N HIS A 8 6.86 -16.40 25.87
CA HIS A 8 5.43 -16.69 25.92
C HIS A 8 5.13 -18.19 26.01
N VAL A 9 5.90 -19.03 25.31
CA VAL A 9 5.76 -20.50 25.39
C VAL A 9 6.13 -21.00 26.79
N GLU A 10 7.19 -20.47 27.39
CA GLU A 10 7.62 -20.87 28.74
C GLU A 10 6.59 -20.48 29.80
N ARG A 11 6.06 -19.24 29.76
CA ARG A 11 4.96 -18.83 30.65
C ARG A 11 3.75 -19.75 30.56
N ARG A 12 3.36 -20.11 29.33
CA ARG A 12 2.19 -20.99 29.10
C ARG A 12 2.45 -22.40 29.62
N ALA A 13 3.68 -22.89 29.51
CA ALA A 13 4.09 -24.17 30.08
C ALA A 13 4.06 -24.13 31.61
N GLU A 14 4.52 -23.04 32.25
CA GLU A 14 4.45 -22.87 33.70
C GLU A 14 3.02 -22.87 34.25
N ASP A 15 2.09 -22.20 33.57
CA ASP A 15 0.68 -22.19 33.94
C ASP A 15 0.06 -23.61 33.88
N LEU A 16 0.43 -24.38 32.85
CA LEU A 16 -0.02 -25.77 32.69
C LEU A 16 0.58 -26.69 33.76
N ILE A 17 1.85 -26.48 34.12
CA ILE A 17 2.50 -27.21 35.23
C ILE A 17 1.78 -26.88 36.54
N ARG A 18 1.44 -25.60 36.77
CA ARG A 18 0.70 -25.16 37.96
C ARG A 18 -0.71 -25.75 38.05
N SER A 19 -1.33 -26.05 36.90
CA SER A 19 -2.60 -26.79 36.83
C SER A 19 -2.46 -28.31 37.02
N GLY A 20 -1.25 -28.82 37.24
CA GLY A 20 -0.98 -30.22 37.55
C GLY A 20 -0.54 -31.10 36.38
N LEU A 21 -0.22 -30.52 35.21
CA LEU A 21 0.40 -31.29 34.12
C LEU A 21 1.89 -31.56 34.38
N ASP A 22 2.36 -32.72 33.94
CA ASP A 22 3.79 -33.03 33.87
C ASP A 22 4.55 -32.01 33.00
N ALA A 23 5.78 -31.66 33.39
CA ALA A 23 6.57 -30.61 32.76
C ALA A 23 6.88 -30.88 31.28
N ARG A 24 7.02 -32.14 30.86
CA ARG A 24 7.22 -32.47 29.44
C ARG A 24 5.95 -32.24 28.64
N GLU A 25 4.81 -32.66 29.20
CA GLU A 25 3.52 -32.55 28.54
C GLU A 25 3.04 -31.09 28.47
N ALA A 26 3.25 -30.32 29.53
CA ALA A 26 2.96 -28.90 29.58
C ALA A 26 3.74 -28.10 28.52
N ARG A 27 5.06 -28.36 28.37
CA ARG A 27 5.88 -27.72 27.32
C ARG A 27 5.48 -28.15 25.92
N ARG A 28 5.13 -29.42 25.72
CA ARG A 28 4.65 -29.94 24.43
C ARG A 28 3.36 -29.24 24.01
N ARG A 29 2.41 -29.15 24.93
CA ARG A 29 1.09 -28.54 24.71
C ARG A 29 1.18 -27.03 24.49
N ALA A 30 2.01 -26.34 25.29
CA ALA A 30 2.28 -24.91 25.09
C ALA A 30 2.83 -24.59 23.70
N LYS A 31 3.76 -25.42 23.16
CA LYS A 31 4.29 -25.24 21.79
C LYS A 31 3.24 -25.47 20.71
N LEU A 32 2.36 -26.45 20.89
CA LEU A 32 1.29 -26.77 19.93
C LEU A 32 0.24 -25.66 19.88
N ASP A 33 -0.22 -25.18 21.04
CA ASP A 33 -1.18 -24.08 21.13
C ASP A 33 -0.62 -22.79 20.50
N PHE A 34 0.67 -22.50 20.74
CA PHE A 34 1.32 -21.33 20.16
C PHE A 34 1.43 -21.41 18.63
N GLY A 35 1.81 -22.58 18.10
CA GLY A 35 1.85 -22.82 16.66
C GLY A 35 0.47 -22.70 16.00
N ALA A 36 -0.58 -23.15 16.67
CA ALA A 36 -1.95 -22.99 16.19
C ALA A 36 -2.40 -21.51 16.18
N GLN A 37 -2.04 -20.72 17.21
CA GLN A 37 -2.35 -19.30 17.26
C GLN A 37 -1.62 -18.48 16.19
N GLU A 38 -0.34 -18.74 15.96
CA GLU A 38 0.42 -18.04 14.91
C GLU A 38 -0.09 -18.37 13.51
N LYS A 39 -0.49 -19.62 13.26
CA LYS A 39 -1.13 -20.02 12.00
C LYS A 39 -2.45 -19.25 11.75
N TYR A 40 -3.29 -19.10 12.77
CA TYR A 40 -4.53 -18.29 12.65
C TYR A 40 -4.24 -16.81 12.35
N LYS A 41 -3.15 -16.25 12.89
CA LYS A 41 -2.73 -14.88 12.55
C LYS A 41 -2.20 -14.78 11.12
N GLU A 42 -1.47 -15.77 10.65
CA GLU A 42 -0.99 -15.85 9.26
C GLU A 42 -2.17 -15.93 8.28
N ASP A 43 -3.17 -16.78 8.56
CA ASP A 43 -4.39 -16.88 7.75
C ASP A 43 -5.13 -15.53 7.70
N CYS A 44 -5.20 -14.80 8.83
CA CYS A 44 -5.75 -13.43 8.85
C CYS A 44 -4.89 -12.40 8.09
N ARG A 45 -3.59 -12.64 7.88
CA ARG A 45 -2.70 -11.75 7.12
C ARG A 45 -2.88 -11.98 5.62
N GLU A 46 -3.01 -13.22 5.21
CA GLU A 46 -3.25 -13.60 3.81
C GLU A 46 -4.66 -13.20 3.37
N ALA A 47 -5.67 -13.45 4.22
CA ALA A 47 -7.04 -12.99 4.00
C ALA A 47 -7.13 -11.46 3.88
N ARG A 48 -6.30 -10.71 4.63
CA ARG A 48 -6.23 -9.24 4.51
C ARG A 48 -5.79 -8.78 3.14
N ARG A 49 -4.82 -9.48 2.53
CA ARG A 49 -4.27 -9.11 1.23
C ARG A 49 -5.29 -9.34 0.13
N LEU A 50 -5.99 -10.48 0.16
CA LEU A 50 -7.06 -10.81 -0.78
C LEU A 50 -8.27 -9.87 -0.61
N ARG A 51 -8.67 -9.57 0.64
CA ARG A 51 -9.74 -8.60 0.92
C ARG A 51 -9.49 -7.22 0.36
N LEU A 52 -8.27 -6.69 0.47
CA LEU A 52 -7.96 -5.37 -0.06
C LEU A 52 -8.16 -5.30 -1.58
N TRP A 53 -7.84 -6.37 -2.31
CA TRP A 53 -8.07 -6.42 -3.75
C TRP A 53 -9.56 -6.45 -4.11
N ASP A 54 -10.35 -7.22 -3.37
CA ASP A 54 -11.80 -7.27 -3.57
C ASP A 54 -12.47 -5.94 -3.22
N GLU A 55 -12.07 -5.31 -2.10
CA GLU A 55 -12.54 -4.00 -1.65
C GLU A 55 -12.22 -2.92 -2.71
N VAL A 56 -10.97 -2.84 -3.19
CA VAL A 56 -10.56 -1.88 -4.23
C VAL A 56 -11.32 -2.10 -5.54
N ARG A 57 -11.53 -3.35 -5.96
CA ARG A 57 -12.27 -3.66 -7.18
C ARG A 57 -13.73 -3.23 -7.07
N GLN A 58 -14.36 -3.49 -5.93
CA GLN A 58 -15.75 -3.11 -5.69
C GLN A 58 -15.91 -1.59 -5.68
N ASP A 59 -14.99 -0.87 -5.01
CA ASP A 59 -14.99 0.58 -4.98
C ASP A 59 -14.78 1.18 -6.38
N LEU A 60 -13.90 0.62 -7.20
CA LEU A 60 -13.66 1.08 -8.56
C LEU A 60 -14.90 0.92 -9.46
N VAL A 61 -15.57 -0.24 -9.39
CA VAL A 61 -16.81 -0.50 -10.14
C VAL A 61 -17.91 0.45 -9.68
N TYR A 62 -18.03 0.67 -8.37
CA TYR A 62 -19.01 1.58 -7.79
C TYR A 62 -18.77 3.04 -8.21
N ALA A 63 -17.51 3.49 -8.17
CA ALA A 63 -17.11 4.81 -8.62
C ALA A 63 -17.42 5.01 -10.11
N LEU A 64 -17.05 4.05 -10.97
CA LEU A 64 -17.36 4.09 -12.40
C LEU A 64 -18.87 4.13 -12.69
N ARG A 65 -19.66 3.37 -11.92
CA ARG A 65 -21.12 3.39 -12.03
C ARG A 65 -21.71 4.74 -11.60
N THR A 66 -21.17 5.34 -10.55
CA THR A 66 -21.57 6.67 -10.05
C THR A 66 -21.26 7.77 -11.06
N VAL A 67 -20.08 7.71 -11.67
CA VAL A 67 -19.63 8.62 -12.74
C VAL A 67 -20.56 8.56 -13.96
N ARG A 68 -21.04 7.36 -14.33
CA ARG A 68 -22.01 7.16 -15.43
C ARG A 68 -23.44 7.55 -15.04
N ALA A 69 -23.81 7.41 -13.77
CA ALA A 69 -25.15 7.75 -13.28
C ALA A 69 -25.36 9.28 -13.18
N ASN A 70 -24.31 10.05 -12.93
CA ASN A 70 -24.37 11.52 -12.80
C ASN A 70 -23.47 12.24 -13.81
N PRO A 71 -23.81 12.21 -15.12
CA PRO A 71 -22.95 12.72 -16.18
C PRO A 71 -22.68 14.23 -16.08
N GLY A 72 -23.59 15.02 -15.51
CA GLY A 72 -23.42 16.47 -15.36
C GLY A 72 -22.26 16.86 -14.43
N PHE A 73 -22.22 16.26 -13.23
CA PHE A 73 -21.11 16.48 -12.28
C PHE A 73 -19.78 15.97 -12.85
N THR A 74 -19.79 14.78 -13.45
CA THR A 74 -18.62 14.21 -14.11
C THR A 74 -18.07 15.14 -15.19
N ALA A 75 -18.92 15.71 -16.04
CA ALA A 75 -18.50 16.60 -17.12
C ALA A 75 -17.79 17.85 -16.56
N VAL A 76 -18.37 18.50 -15.54
CA VAL A 76 -17.75 19.67 -14.90
C VAL A 76 -16.41 19.29 -14.25
N ALA A 77 -16.34 18.16 -13.55
CA ALA A 77 -15.11 17.67 -12.93
C ALA A 77 -14.02 17.38 -13.98
N VAL A 78 -14.36 16.69 -15.07
CA VAL A 78 -13.42 16.38 -16.17
C VAL A 78 -12.97 17.65 -16.87
N LEU A 79 -13.86 18.60 -17.14
CA LEU A 79 -13.50 19.89 -17.76
C LEU A 79 -12.60 20.71 -16.85
N SER A 80 -12.89 20.77 -15.55
CA SER A 80 -12.07 21.49 -14.57
C SER A 80 -10.66 20.88 -14.47
N LEU A 81 -10.57 19.56 -14.32
CA LEU A 81 -9.29 18.83 -14.27
C LEU A 81 -8.53 18.96 -15.59
N GLY A 82 -9.22 18.78 -16.73
CA GLY A 82 -8.66 18.89 -18.06
C GLY A 82 -8.12 20.28 -18.36
N LEU A 83 -8.83 21.34 -17.96
CA LEU A 83 -8.37 22.72 -18.07
C LEU A 83 -7.15 22.99 -17.19
N GLY A 84 -7.15 22.53 -15.92
CA GLY A 84 -6.00 22.71 -15.03
C GLY A 84 -4.74 22.01 -15.54
N ILE A 85 -4.87 20.73 -15.94
CA ILE A 85 -3.77 19.94 -16.49
C ILE A 85 -3.32 20.52 -17.84
N GLY A 86 -4.26 20.80 -18.74
CA GLY A 86 -4.00 21.35 -20.07
C GLY A 86 -3.37 22.73 -20.03
N ALA A 87 -3.80 23.61 -19.12
CA ALA A 87 -3.20 24.92 -18.92
C ALA A 87 -1.75 24.80 -18.45
N ASN A 88 -1.47 23.94 -17.47
CA ASN A 88 -0.10 23.70 -17.00
C ASN A 88 0.80 23.15 -18.11
N VAL A 89 0.31 22.17 -18.88
CA VAL A 89 1.03 21.62 -20.03
C VAL A 89 1.24 22.67 -21.12
N ALA A 90 0.24 23.50 -21.42
CA ALA A 90 0.33 24.55 -22.42
C ALA A 90 1.32 25.65 -22.01
N ILE A 91 1.32 26.05 -20.73
CA ILE A 91 2.29 27.01 -20.19
C ILE A 91 3.71 26.42 -20.28
N PHE A 92 3.92 25.17 -19.87
CA PHE A 92 5.23 24.54 -19.98
C PHE A 92 5.67 24.39 -21.44
N SER A 93 4.77 23.99 -22.33
CA SER A 93 5.04 23.88 -23.77
C SER A 93 5.37 25.24 -24.39
N LEU A 94 4.65 26.30 -24.01
CA LEU A 94 4.90 27.66 -24.45
C LEU A 94 6.22 28.20 -23.90
N LEU A 95 6.51 28.01 -22.62
CA LEU A 95 7.79 28.39 -22.01
C LEU A 95 8.92 27.63 -22.67
N ASN A 96 8.78 26.32 -22.88
CA ASN A 96 9.76 25.50 -23.58
C ASN A 96 9.94 25.99 -25.02
N ALA A 97 8.88 26.29 -25.76
CA ALA A 97 8.95 26.82 -27.11
C ALA A 97 9.57 28.23 -27.17
N VAL A 98 9.23 29.13 -26.25
CA VAL A 98 9.76 30.50 -26.24
C VAL A 98 11.21 30.50 -25.76
N ILE A 99 11.55 29.75 -24.71
CA ILE A 99 12.92 29.67 -24.17
C ILE A 99 13.84 28.90 -25.13
N LEU A 100 13.45 27.72 -25.63
CA LEU A 100 14.31 26.97 -26.57
C LEU A 100 14.36 27.56 -27.98
N LYS A 101 13.33 28.27 -28.43
CA LYS A 101 13.32 28.84 -29.80
C LYS A 101 13.80 30.30 -29.82
N SER A 102 13.80 31.00 -28.68
CA SER A 102 14.41 32.35 -28.56
C SER A 102 15.82 32.34 -27.99
N LEU A 103 16.32 31.22 -27.48
CA LEU A 103 17.75 31.01 -27.37
C LEU A 103 18.24 30.41 -28.69
N PRO A 104 18.90 31.18 -29.57
CA PRO A 104 19.69 30.61 -30.66
C PRO A 104 20.92 29.92 -30.04
N VAL A 105 20.71 28.84 -29.28
CA VAL A 105 21.82 27.97 -28.88
C VAL A 105 22.14 27.13 -30.10
N ALA A 106 23.23 27.51 -30.78
CA ALA A 106 23.70 26.79 -31.95
C ALA A 106 24.00 25.31 -31.66
N ARG A 107 24.22 24.92 -30.38
CA ARG A 107 24.51 23.53 -29.95
C ARG A 107 24.07 23.25 -28.50
N PRO A 108 22.90 22.67 -28.27
CA PRO A 108 22.43 22.31 -26.92
C PRO A 108 23.18 21.13 -26.27
N GLY A 109 24.07 20.43 -26.99
CA GLY A 109 24.87 19.31 -26.49
C GLY A 109 26.22 19.67 -25.85
N GLU A 110 26.60 20.95 -25.81
CA GLU A 110 27.91 21.41 -25.29
C GLU A 110 27.82 22.12 -23.92
N LEU A 111 26.65 22.08 -23.25
CA LEU A 111 26.49 22.64 -21.90
C LEU A 111 27.14 21.70 -20.87
N PHE A 112 28.44 21.89 -20.62
CA PHE A 112 29.11 21.32 -19.46
C PHE A 112 28.97 22.24 -18.25
N LEU A 113 28.50 21.67 -17.14
CA LEU A 113 28.47 22.32 -15.83
C LEU A 113 29.91 22.38 -15.30
N LEU A 114 30.51 23.57 -15.31
CA LEU A 114 31.77 23.82 -14.61
C LEU A 114 31.45 23.99 -13.11
N HIS A 115 31.90 23.03 -12.31
CA HIS A 115 32.00 23.13 -10.86
C HIS A 115 33.41 23.62 -10.51
#